data_AF-A0A1H3Q1Z9-F1
#
_entry.id   AF-A0A1H3Q1Z9-F1
#
_cell.length_a   1.000
_cell.length_b   1.000
_cell.length_c   1.000
_cell.angle_alpha   90.00
_cell.angle_beta   90.00
_cell.angle_gamma   90.00
#
_symmetry.space_group_name_H-M   'P 1'
#
loop_
_entity.id
_entity.type
_entity.pdbx_description
1 polymer ?
#
loop_
_entity_poly.entity_id
_entity_poly.type
_entity_poly.pdbx_seq_one_letter_code
_entity_poly.pdbx_strand_id
1 'polypeptide(L)' 'MMKGSPAVAPGDRIITGDELGAVGNSGASTEPHLHIHAQRPALDGAVPISGEPLALRIDGRFLVRGDRVPGRAR' A
#
# COMPACT_ATOMS: atom_id res chain seq x y z
N MET A 1 0.58 3.90 8.42
CA MET A 1 -0.38 4.98 8.06
C MET A 1 -0.52 5.92 9.24
N MET A 2 -0.79 7.21 9.03
CA MET A 2 -1.05 8.16 10.12
C MET A 2 -2.40 7.86 10.78
N LYS A 3 -2.47 7.92 12.11
CA LYS A 3 -3.73 7.70 12.84
C LYS A 3 -4.73 8.80 12.45
N GLY A 4 -5.95 8.40 12.12
CA GLY A 4 -7.03 9.32 11.73
C GLY A 4 -6.90 9.90 10.32
N SER A 5 -5.93 9.47 9.51
CA SER A 5 -5.79 9.90 8.11
C SER A 5 -6.46 9.04 7.03
N PRO A 6 -7.04 7.83 7.27
CA PRO A 6 -7.78 7.14 6.21
C PRO A 6 -8.87 8.05 5.64
N ALA A 7 -8.86 8.23 4.32
CA ALA A 7 -9.87 9.01 3.59
C ALA A 7 -10.94 8.13 2.91
N VAL A 8 -10.85 6.80 3.10
CA VAL A 8 -11.70 5.79 2.47
C VAL A 8 -12.22 4.77 3.50
N ALA A 9 -13.31 4.09 3.15
CA ALA A 9 -13.97 3.05 3.93
C ALA A 9 -14.04 1.70 3.16
N PRO A 10 -14.21 0.56 3.87
CA PRO A 10 -14.42 -0.72 3.22
C PRO A 10 -15.62 -0.71 2.28
N GLY A 11 -15.41 -1.17 1.03
CA GLY A 11 -16.44 -1.20 -0.01
C GLY A 11 -16.40 -0.01 -0.96
N ASP A 12 -15.61 1.03 -0.66
CA ASP A 12 -15.45 2.17 -1.56
C ASP A 12 -14.81 1.75 -2.89
N ARG A 13 -15.31 2.34 -3.97
CA ARG A 13 -14.67 2.27 -5.30
C ARG A 13 -13.83 3.53 -5.48
N ILE A 14 -12.54 3.33 -5.78
CA ILE A 14 -11.56 4.40 -5.98
C ILE A 14 -11.04 4.38 -7.42
N ILE A 15 -10.52 5.52 -7.86
CA ILE A 15 -9.81 5.67 -9.13
C ILE A 15 -8.37 6.12 -8.89
N THR A 16 -7.53 6.04 -9.93
CA THR A 16 -6.16 6.55 -9.85
C THR A 16 -6.17 8.05 -9.56
N GLY A 17 -5.45 8.45 -8.51
CA GLY A 17 -5.36 9.84 -8.06
C GLY A 17 -6.11 10.11 -6.77
N ASP A 18 -7.05 9.24 -6.38
CA ASP A 18 -7.77 9.40 -5.12
C ASP A 18 -6.82 9.27 -3.91
N GLU A 19 -7.02 10.15 -2.92
CA GLU A 19 -6.28 10.09 -1.68
C GLU A 19 -6.82 8.96 -0.80
N LEU A 20 -5.94 8.05 -0.38
CA LEU A 20 -6.28 6.96 0.53
C LEU A 20 -5.98 7.30 2.00
N GLY A 21 -5.00 8.19 2.19
CA GLY A 21 -4.57 8.68 3.49
C GLY A 21 -3.09 9.05 3.52
N ALA A 22 -2.61 9.44 4.71
CA ALA A 22 -1.24 9.90 4.90
C ALA A 22 -0.29 8.81 5.45
N VAL A 23 0.98 8.85 5.01
CA VAL A 23 2.06 8.03 5.58
C VAL A 23 2.23 8.35 7.07
N GLY A 24 2.53 7.33 7.87
CA GLY A 24 2.77 7.48 9.30
C GLY A 24 3.26 6.17 9.89
N ASN A 25 3.55 6.18 11.20
CA ASN A 25 4.27 5.11 11.89
C ASN A 25 3.38 4.24 12.80
N SER A 26 2.21 3.82 12.33
CA SER A 26 1.29 2.95 13.08
C SER A 26 1.69 1.47 12.99
N GLY A 27 1.39 0.67 14.02
CA GLY A 27 1.62 -0.78 14.02
C GLY A 27 3.04 -1.16 14.44
N ALA A 28 3.52 -2.34 14.02
CA ALA A 28 4.87 -2.83 14.31
C ALA A 28 5.90 -2.19 13.35
N SER A 29 6.26 -0.93 13.61
CA SER A 29 7.17 -0.15 12.78
C SER A 29 8.05 0.77 13.63
N THR A 30 9.29 1.01 13.18
CA THR A 30 10.28 1.84 13.88
C THR A 30 10.38 3.27 13.35
N GLU A 31 9.91 3.53 12.12
CA GLU A 31 9.98 4.86 11.50
C GLU A 31 8.82 5.12 10.52
N PRO A 32 8.47 6.38 10.20
CA PRO A 32 7.44 6.68 9.21
C PRO A 32 7.82 6.20 7.81
N HIS A 33 7.10 5.21 7.31
CA HIS A 33 7.26 4.73 5.93
C HIS A 33 5.95 4.15 5.39
N LEU A 34 5.93 3.92 4.07
CA LEU A 34 4.82 3.25 3.39
C LEU A 34 5.20 1.78 3.15
N HIS A 35 4.44 0.86 3.76
CA HIS A 35 4.53 -0.57 3.46
C HIS A 35 3.41 -0.95 2.48
N ILE A 36 3.76 -1.58 1.35
CA ILE A 36 2.82 -2.01 0.31
C ILE A 36 3.15 -3.42 -0.19
N HIS A 37 2.11 -4.17 -0.54
CA HIS A 37 2.19 -5.46 -1.23
C HIS A 37 0.97 -5.63 -2.12
N ALA A 38 1.03 -6.57 -3.07
CA ALA A 38 -0.09 -6.95 -3.91
C ALA A 38 -0.27 -8.47 -3.91
N GLN A 39 -1.52 -8.92 -3.83
CA GLN A 39 -1.89 -10.34 -3.83
C GLN A 39 -3.27 -10.52 -4.44
N ARG A 40 -3.60 -11.75 -4.85
CA ARG A 40 -4.98 -12.18 -5.10
C ARG A 40 -5.77 -12.20 -3.78
N PRO A 41 -7.11 -12.17 -3.82
CA PRO A 41 -7.92 -12.43 -2.64
C PRO A 41 -7.54 -13.77 -1.99
N ALA A 42 -7.48 -13.80 -0.66
CA ALA A 42 -7.39 -15.05 0.08
C ALA A 42 -8.71 -15.82 -0.03
N LEU A 43 -8.68 -17.13 0.23
CA LEU A 43 -9.89 -17.94 0.34
C LEU A 43 -10.74 -17.48 1.54
N ASP A 44 -12.05 -17.70 1.47
CA ASP A 44 -12.96 -17.35 2.55
C ASP A 44 -12.55 -18.03 3.87
N GLY A 45 -12.45 -17.25 4.94
CA GLY A 45 -12.02 -17.70 6.26
C GLY A 45 -10.50 -17.87 6.43
N ALA A 46 -9.70 -17.67 5.39
CA ALA A 46 -8.24 -17.67 5.50
C ALA A 46 -7.70 -16.36 6.08
N VAL A 47 -6.41 -16.37 6.45
CA VAL A 47 -5.72 -15.16 6.93
C VAL A 47 -5.69 -14.12 5.79
N PRO A 48 -6.05 -12.84 6.03
CA PRO A 48 -6.20 -11.86 4.96
C PRO A 48 -4.97 -11.66 4.05
N ILE A 49 -3.77 -11.92 4.56
CA ILE A 49 -2.48 -11.77 3.84
C ILE A 49 -1.91 -13.10 3.32
N SER A 50 -2.75 -14.10 3.09
CA SER A 50 -2.33 -15.43 2.58
C SER A 50 -2.73 -15.72 1.13
N GLY A 51 -3.07 -14.69 0.34
CA GLY A 51 -3.40 -14.83 -1.07
C GLY A 51 -2.18 -15.12 -1.94
N GLU A 52 -2.41 -15.52 -3.19
CA GLU A 52 -1.34 -15.68 -4.18
C GLU A 52 -0.62 -14.34 -4.40
N PRO A 53 0.72 -14.26 -4.27
CA PRO A 53 1.44 -13.01 -4.40
C PRO A 53 1.42 -12.51 -5.86
N LEU A 54 1.31 -11.19 -6.02
CA LEU A 54 1.35 -10.53 -7.33
C LEU A 54 2.61 -9.66 -7.46
N ALA A 55 3.19 -9.68 -8.65
CA ALA A 55 4.34 -8.83 -8.96
C ALA A 55 3.92 -7.35 -9.03
N LEU A 56 4.60 -6.49 -8.29
CA LEU A 56 4.36 -5.04 -8.30
C LEU A 56 5.48 -4.34 -9.07
N ARG A 57 5.10 -3.43 -9.98
CA ARG A 57 6.00 -2.49 -10.64
C ARG A 57 5.64 -1.07 -10.24
N ILE A 58 6.65 -0.22 -10.02
CA ILE A 58 6.48 1.21 -9.76
C ILE A 58 7.13 1.95 -10.92
N ASP A 59 6.36 2.81 -11.61
CA ASP A 59 6.76 3.46 -12.87
C ASP A 59 7.36 2.47 -13.88
N GLY A 60 6.73 1.30 -14.00
CA GLY A 60 7.18 0.25 -14.91
C GLY A 60 8.47 -0.45 -14.49
N ARG A 61 8.96 -0.32 -13.26
CA ARG A 61 10.20 -0.96 -12.81
C ARG A 61 9.95 -1.94 -11.67
N PHE A 62 10.72 -3.02 -11.64
CA PHE A 62 10.91 -3.80 -10.43
C PHE A 62 12.02 -3.11 -9.63
N LEU A 63 11.66 -2.59 -8.46
CA LEU A 63 12.61 -1.86 -7.63
C LEU A 63 13.46 -2.82 -6.81
N VAL A 64 14.73 -2.47 -6.63
CA VAL A 64 15.66 -3.14 -5.72
C VAL A 64 16.11 -2.18 -4.62
N ARG A 65 16.76 -2.73 -3.59
CA ARG A 65 17.30 -1.92 -2.48
C ARG A 65 18.19 -0.80 -3.01
N GLY A 66 17.89 0.43 -2.60
CA GLY A 66 18.65 1.63 -2.98
C GLY A 66 18.09 2.37 -4.19
N ASP A 67 17.13 1.80 -4.91
CA ASP A 67 16.43 2.52 -5.97
C ASP A 67 15.71 3.76 -5.40
N ARG A 68 15.79 4.85 -6.15
CA ARG A 68 15.04 6.08 -5.88
C ARG A 68 13.90 6.20 -6.87
N VAL A 69 12.72 6.52 -6.35
CA VAL A 69 11.53 6.85 -7.14
C VAL A 69 11.21 8.31 -6.87
N PRO A 70 11.18 9.18 -7.89
CA PRO A 70 10.75 10.56 -7.69
C PRO A 70 9.26 10.56 -7.33
N GLY A 71 8.90 11.26 -6.24
CA GLY A 71 7.50 11.54 -5.97
C GLY A 71 6.94 12.46 -7.05
N ARG A 72 5.66 12.29 -7.40
CA ARG A 72 4.94 13.34 -8.13
C ARG A 72 4.60 14.44 -7.13
N ALA A 73 4.95 15.69 -7.47
CA ALA A 73 4.46 16.85 -6.72
C ALA A 73 2.93 16.84 -6.74
N ARG A 74 2.31 17.19 -5.61
CA ARG A 74 0.87 17.45 -5.52
C ARG A 74 0.52 18.71 -6.28
#